data_AF-A0A948WQL0-F1
#
_entry.id   AF-A0A948WQL0-F1
#
_cell.length_a   1.000
_cell.length_b   1.000
_cell.length_c   1.000
_cell.angle_alpha   90.00
_cell.angle_beta   90.00
_cell.angle_gamma   90.00
#
_symmetry.space_group_name_H-M   'P 1'
#
loop_
_entity.id
_entity.type
_entity.pdbx_description
1 polymer ?
#
loop_
_entity_poly.entity_id
_entity_poly.type
_entity_poly.pdbx_seq_one_letter_code
_entity_poly.pdbx_strand_id
1 'polypeptide(L)'
;MLLQITIRNYALIEESILDFSPGLNVLTGETGAGKSILLDALQLLLGARSGSESLRDPGKPCSVEAYFSLERVLRLPEDLSGFLEPGETGMMLKREIASDGKSRCYLNRKAVNLSVLRDLGRCLVDFHGQHDEQQIFQTETHRELTDRLAGISFGVSLEGGAQDYLIMYREYAELERAREKILREADGRQRKLDLLKYQIDEIERVKPEENEEEQLQSEKIRLAHAQKLSDITGEILEALDTGDDAASSKIARSFRGFQSWAKIDPEADTLRTSLQDVQAGLEELNRRVRDYRESLSFDEDRLSEVENRMASLEMLKKKYGGSLSRVLEFLRISRSEHEDLINADVNQQDAEKAMQRIKPGLEKAADAITAKRAKASAKLKHEVEKELKDLGMPHARFECRLQSGALGPWGRETVEFFFSPNPGHDQASCAGGVRRRGLEGASGFKKGVG
;
A
#
# COMPACT_ATOMS: atom_id res chain seq x y z
N MET A 1 -10.53 27.45 -2.32
CA MET A 1 -10.66 28.79 -1.69
C MET A 1 -11.06 28.62 -0.23
N LEU A 2 -10.43 29.33 0.70
CA LEU A 2 -10.85 29.38 2.11
C LEU A 2 -12.20 30.11 2.22
N LEU A 3 -13.21 29.47 2.80
CA LEU A 3 -14.56 30.04 3.00
C LEU A 3 -14.80 30.47 4.44
N GLN A 4 -14.28 29.71 5.41
CA GLN A 4 -14.44 30.01 6.83
C GLN A 4 -13.24 29.49 7.61
N ILE A 5 -12.86 30.20 8.66
CA ILE A 5 -11.93 29.72 9.68
C ILE A 5 -12.52 29.93 11.08
N THR A 6 -12.40 28.91 11.91
CA THR A 6 -12.79 28.92 13.32
C THR A 6 -11.56 28.66 14.18
N ILE A 7 -11.27 29.56 15.11
CA ILE A 7 -10.11 29.51 16.00
C ILE A 7 -10.60 29.51 17.44
N ARG A 8 -10.11 28.56 18.24
CA ARG A 8 -10.43 28.45 19.67
C ARG A 8 -9.16 28.28 20.51
N ASN A 9 -9.07 29.05 21.58
CA ASN A 9 -8.01 28.97 22.59
C ASN A 9 -6.57 29.11 22.03
N TYR A 10 -6.35 30.05 21.10
CA TYR A 10 -5.07 30.25 20.41
C TYR A 10 -4.55 31.68 20.59
N ALA A 11 -3.32 31.84 21.09
CA ALA A 11 -2.69 33.13 21.39
C ALA A 11 -3.60 34.07 22.21
N LEU A 12 -4.13 35.15 21.61
CA LEU A 12 -5.07 36.07 22.26
C LEU A 12 -6.55 35.78 21.95
N ILE A 13 -6.87 34.72 21.20
CA ILE A 13 -8.22 34.38 20.77
C ILE A 13 -8.82 33.33 21.72
N GLU A 14 -9.95 33.67 22.35
CA GLU A 14 -10.77 32.69 23.08
C GLU A 14 -11.60 31.88 22.09
N GLU A 15 -12.40 32.57 21.28
CA GLU A 15 -13.12 32.02 20.13
C GLU A 15 -13.25 33.09 19.04
N SER A 16 -13.05 32.71 17.78
CA SER A 16 -13.26 33.56 16.63
C SER A 16 -13.75 32.72 15.45
N ILE A 17 -14.76 33.23 14.75
CA ILE A 17 -15.28 32.66 13.51
C ILE A 17 -15.22 33.77 12.47
N LEU A 18 -14.57 33.50 11.33
CA LEU A 18 -14.40 34.46 10.26
C LEU A 18 -14.77 33.83 8.92
N ASP A 19 -15.68 34.48 8.21
CA ASP A 19 -16.12 34.10 6.87
C ASP A 19 -15.38 34.92 5.80
N PHE A 20 -15.01 34.27 4.70
CA PHE A 20 -14.30 34.87 3.58
C PHE A 20 -15.16 34.88 2.32
N SER A 21 -15.07 35.97 1.56
CA SER A 21 -15.74 36.11 0.27
C SER A 21 -14.78 35.92 -0.90
N PRO A 22 -15.23 35.50 -2.09
CA PRO A 22 -14.36 35.35 -3.26
C PRO A 22 -13.70 36.67 -3.65
N GLY A 23 -12.42 36.63 -3.99
CA GLY A 23 -11.65 37.80 -4.42
C GLY A 23 -10.80 38.40 -3.30
N LEU A 24 -10.75 39.74 -3.24
CA LEU A 24 -9.90 40.47 -2.31
C LEU A 24 -10.59 40.63 -0.95
N ASN A 25 -9.99 40.05 0.09
CA ASN A 25 -10.40 40.26 1.48
C ASN A 25 -9.35 41.13 2.17
N VAL A 26 -9.74 42.30 2.68
CA VAL A 26 -8.84 43.24 3.36
C VAL A 26 -9.12 43.22 4.86
N LEU A 27 -8.13 42.80 5.64
CA LEU A 27 -8.18 42.78 7.11
C LEU A 27 -7.47 44.02 7.66
N THR A 28 -8.22 44.87 8.37
CA THR A 28 -7.73 46.10 9.01
C THR A 28 -7.96 46.08 10.52
N GLY A 29 -7.18 46.84 11.29
CA GLY A 29 -7.35 46.97 12.75
C GLY A 29 -6.35 47.96 13.35
N GLU A 30 -6.48 48.23 14.66
CA GLU A 30 -5.61 49.19 15.39
C GLU A 30 -4.17 48.67 15.59
N THR A 31 -4.00 47.37 15.77
CA THR A 31 -2.68 46.72 15.92
C THR A 31 -2.51 45.58 14.92
N GLY A 32 -1.28 45.38 14.42
CA GLY A 32 -0.94 44.28 13.51
C GLY A 32 -1.01 42.88 14.13
N ALA A 33 -1.31 42.79 15.44
CA ALA A 33 -1.37 41.53 16.18
C ALA A 33 -2.52 40.62 15.70
N GLY A 34 -3.73 41.16 15.47
CA GLY A 34 -4.88 40.34 15.06
C GLY A 34 -4.69 39.67 13.70
N LYS A 35 -4.10 40.38 12.73
CA LYS A 35 -3.74 39.82 11.42
C LYS A 35 -2.69 38.72 11.54
N SER A 36 -1.65 38.96 12.36
CA SER A 36 -0.56 38.00 12.54
C SER A 36 -1.07 36.72 13.20
N ILE A 37 -1.89 36.84 14.25
CA ILE A 37 -2.49 35.68 14.95
C ILE A 37 -3.37 34.85 14.00
N LEU A 38 -4.14 35.50 13.11
CA LEU A 38 -4.95 34.78 12.11
C LEU A 38 -4.07 33.99 11.13
N LEU A 39 -2.99 34.61 10.64
CA LEU A 39 -2.03 33.94 9.75
C LEU A 39 -1.32 32.79 10.45
N ASP A 40 -0.87 33.00 11.69
CA ASP A 40 -0.21 31.97 12.50
C ASP A 40 -1.16 30.78 12.77
N ALA A 41 -2.44 31.05 13.03
CA ALA A 41 -3.45 30.01 13.21
C ALA A 41 -3.68 29.22 11.91
N LEU A 42 -3.73 29.88 10.76
CA LEU A 42 -3.85 29.21 9.47
C LEU A 42 -2.59 28.40 9.13
N GLN A 43 -1.40 28.93 9.38
CA GLN A 43 -0.14 28.19 9.23
C GLN A 43 -0.09 26.98 10.15
N LEU A 44 -0.57 27.13 11.39
CA LEU A 44 -0.71 26.01 12.33
C LEU A 44 -1.63 24.94 11.75
N LEU A 45 -2.80 25.30 11.23
CA LEU A 45 -3.70 24.33 10.60
C LEU A 45 -3.01 23.58 9.45
N LEU A 46 -2.21 24.29 8.66
CA LEU A 46 -1.53 23.77 7.48
C LEU A 46 -0.15 23.12 7.77
N GLY A 47 0.08 22.73 9.03
CA GLY A 47 1.18 21.84 9.37
C GLY A 47 2.48 22.51 9.86
N ALA A 48 2.47 23.81 10.14
CA ALA A 48 3.58 24.51 10.80
C ALA A 48 3.82 23.97 12.22
N ARG A 49 5.03 24.16 12.76
CA ARG A 49 5.35 23.72 14.13
C ARG A 49 4.59 24.57 15.15
N SER A 50 3.99 23.91 16.14
CA SER A 50 3.42 24.57 17.32
C SER A 50 4.52 24.80 18.36
N GLY A 51 4.78 26.05 18.75
CA GLY A 51 5.52 26.36 19.98
C GLY A 51 4.60 26.23 21.20
N SER A 52 5.15 25.94 22.37
CA SER A 52 4.39 25.88 23.64
C SER A 52 3.75 27.22 24.05
N GLU A 53 4.10 28.32 23.37
CA GLU A 53 3.54 29.67 23.57
C GLU A 53 2.22 29.92 22.81
N SER A 54 1.72 28.93 22.06
CA SER A 54 0.53 29.12 21.21
C SER A 54 -0.83 28.99 21.94
N LEU A 55 -0.84 28.46 23.16
CA LEU A 55 -2.08 28.24 23.94
C LEU A 55 -2.43 29.49 24.76
N ARG A 56 -3.68 29.96 24.66
CA ARG A 56 -4.18 31.06 25.51
C ARG A 56 -4.38 30.60 26.96
N ASP A 57 -5.11 29.50 27.13
CA ASP A 57 -5.37 28.82 28.39
C ASP A 57 -4.70 27.44 28.36
N PRO A 58 -3.58 27.23 29.08
CA PRO A 58 -2.84 25.96 29.10
C PRO A 58 -3.67 24.77 29.60
N GLY A 59 -4.76 25.01 30.34
CA GLY A 59 -5.64 23.97 30.87
C GLY A 59 -6.65 23.43 29.86
N LYS A 60 -6.77 24.03 28.67
CA LYS A 60 -7.76 23.68 27.65
C LYS A 60 -7.08 23.33 26.32
N PRO A 61 -7.70 22.45 25.50
CA PRO A 61 -7.21 22.22 24.15
C PRO A 61 -7.38 23.47 23.28
N CYS A 62 -6.50 23.65 22.31
CA CYS A 62 -6.62 24.62 21.23
C CYS A 62 -7.08 23.92 19.96
N SER A 63 -7.92 24.57 19.16
CA SER A 63 -8.31 24.03 17.86
C SER A 63 -8.42 25.12 16.81
N VAL A 64 -7.92 24.83 15.62
CA VAL A 64 -8.14 25.61 14.41
C VAL A 64 -8.85 24.72 13.39
N GLU A 65 -9.93 25.23 12.81
CA GLU A 65 -10.74 24.55 11.82
C GLU A 65 -10.97 25.47 10.63
N ALA A 66 -10.87 24.97 9.41
CA ALA A 66 -11.13 25.76 8.22
C ALA A 66 -11.86 24.96 7.15
N TYR A 67 -12.82 25.63 6.51
CA TYR A 67 -13.60 25.09 5.41
C TYR A 67 -13.13 25.67 4.08
N PHE A 68 -12.80 24.79 3.14
CA PHE A 68 -12.32 25.15 1.81
C PHE A 68 -13.31 24.70 0.74
N SER A 69 -13.58 25.56 -0.24
CA SER A 69 -14.18 25.17 -1.52
C SER A 69 -13.11 24.57 -2.43
N LEU A 70 -13.40 23.41 -3.01
CA LEU A 70 -12.56 22.67 -3.94
C LEU A 70 -12.76 23.06 -5.41
N GLU A 71 -13.77 23.88 -5.73
CA GLU A 71 -14.13 24.24 -7.12
C GLU A 71 -12.99 24.86 -7.93
N ARG A 72 -12.02 25.49 -7.24
CA ARG A 72 -10.87 26.17 -7.86
C ARG A 72 -9.52 25.56 -7.47
N VAL A 73 -9.52 24.40 -6.83
CA VAL A 73 -8.27 23.73 -6.42
C VAL A 73 -7.70 23.02 -7.64
N LEU A 74 -6.48 23.42 -8.03
CA LEU A 74 -5.83 22.96 -9.26
C LEU A 74 -5.37 21.51 -9.18
N ARG A 75 -4.95 21.08 -7.99
CA ARG A 75 -4.42 19.74 -7.72
C ARG A 75 -4.63 19.39 -6.27
N LEU A 76 -5.10 18.18 -6.03
CA LEU A 76 -5.10 17.54 -4.72
C LEU A 76 -4.08 16.39 -4.75
N PRO A 77 -3.47 16.03 -3.62
CA PRO A 77 -2.69 14.79 -3.51
C PRO A 77 -3.48 13.58 -4.02
N GLU A 78 -2.81 12.67 -4.73
CA GLU A 78 -3.47 11.48 -5.34
C GLU A 78 -4.04 10.53 -4.28
N ASP A 79 -3.46 10.49 -3.07
CA ASP A 79 -3.83 9.60 -1.96
C ASP A 79 -4.91 10.17 -1.01
N LEU A 80 -5.84 10.98 -1.53
CA LEU A 80 -7.03 11.40 -0.75
C LEU A 80 -8.20 10.41 -0.84
N SER A 81 -8.02 9.29 -1.53
CA SER A 81 -9.02 8.23 -1.64
C SER A 81 -9.44 7.75 -0.25
N GLY A 82 -10.69 8.01 0.13
CA GLY A 82 -11.23 7.68 1.46
C GLY A 82 -11.46 8.88 2.38
N PHE A 83 -11.05 10.10 2.00
CA PHE A 83 -11.32 11.33 2.76
C PHE A 83 -12.27 12.30 2.07
N LEU A 84 -12.38 12.21 0.75
CA LEU A 84 -13.32 12.97 -0.08
C LEU A 84 -14.25 11.98 -0.79
N GLU A 85 -15.55 12.25 -0.73
CA GLU A 85 -16.55 11.49 -1.48
C GLU A 85 -16.61 11.98 -2.95
N PRO A 86 -16.98 11.12 -3.92
CA PRO A 86 -17.14 11.54 -5.30
C PRO A 86 -18.17 12.69 -5.44
N GLY A 87 -17.74 13.82 -6.00
CA GLY A 87 -18.59 15.01 -6.19
C GLY A 87 -18.62 15.98 -5.01
N GLU A 88 -17.85 15.75 -3.95
CA GLU A 88 -17.73 16.68 -2.83
C GLU A 88 -17.02 17.98 -3.26
N THR A 89 -17.69 19.12 -3.10
CA THR A 89 -17.19 20.43 -3.54
C THR A 89 -16.51 21.24 -2.43
N GLY A 90 -16.48 20.69 -1.21
CA GLY A 90 -15.91 21.32 -0.03
C GLY A 90 -15.06 20.35 0.78
N MET A 91 -14.20 20.91 1.63
CA MET A 91 -13.28 20.14 2.46
C MET A 91 -13.06 20.85 3.80
N MET A 92 -13.21 20.12 4.89
CA MET A 92 -12.96 20.61 6.24
C MET A 92 -11.63 20.09 6.77
N LEU A 93 -10.74 21.01 7.13
CA LEU A 93 -9.49 20.71 7.82
C LEU A 93 -9.60 21.14 9.27
N LYS A 94 -9.17 20.30 10.20
CA LYS A 94 -9.07 20.67 11.62
C LYS A 94 -7.77 20.17 12.23
N ARG A 95 -7.12 21.03 13.02
CA ARG A 95 -5.99 20.67 13.87
C ARG A 95 -6.31 21.03 15.31
N GLU A 96 -6.10 20.07 16.20
CA GLU A 96 -6.28 20.23 17.65
C GLU A 96 -4.94 20.01 18.36
N ILE A 97 -4.66 20.82 19.36
CA ILE A 97 -3.52 20.69 20.26
C ILE A 97 -4.08 20.51 21.66
N ALA A 98 -3.90 19.32 22.23
CA ALA A 98 -4.29 19.04 23.61
C ALA A 98 -3.41 19.81 24.61
N SER A 99 -3.89 19.96 25.84
CA SER A 99 -3.14 20.61 26.93
C SER A 99 -1.83 19.88 27.29
N ASP A 100 -1.71 18.58 26.97
CA ASP A 100 -0.47 17.80 27.09
C ASP A 100 0.50 17.98 25.89
N GLY A 101 0.16 18.88 24.95
CA GLY A 101 0.95 19.19 23.76
C GLY A 101 0.75 18.22 22.59
N LYS A 102 -0.05 17.17 22.73
CA LYS A 102 -0.32 16.25 21.61
C LYS A 102 -1.15 16.94 20.53
N SER A 103 -0.67 16.85 19.29
CA SER A 103 -1.40 17.38 18.13
C SER A 103 -2.18 16.28 17.42
N ARG A 104 -3.44 16.55 17.10
CA ARG A 104 -4.33 15.68 16.33
C ARG A 104 -4.82 16.43 15.10
N CYS A 105 -4.86 15.74 13.96
CA CYS A 105 -5.22 16.33 12.68
C CYS A 105 -6.41 15.58 12.10
N TYR A 106 -7.33 16.31 11.48
CA TYR A 106 -8.54 15.77 10.89
C TYR A 106 -8.79 16.37 9.52
N LEU A 107 -9.24 15.52 8.61
CA LEU A 107 -9.73 15.86 7.28
C LEU A 107 -11.13 15.26 7.13
N ASN A 108 -12.14 16.08 6.88
CA ASN A 108 -13.55 15.66 6.80
C ASN A 108 -13.95 14.74 7.97
N ARG A 109 -13.54 15.13 9.19
CA ARG A 109 -13.77 14.42 10.47
C ARG A 109 -13.04 13.08 10.65
N LYS A 110 -12.24 12.64 9.66
CA LYS A 110 -11.39 11.45 9.79
C LYS A 110 -9.98 11.85 10.24
N ALA A 111 -9.39 11.07 11.15
CA ALA A 111 -8.05 11.35 11.66
C ALA A 111 -6.99 11.12 10.57
N VAL A 112 -6.05 12.05 10.45
CA VAL A 112 -4.94 12.00 9.47
C VAL A 112 -3.61 12.37 10.11
N ASN A 113 -2.52 12.04 9.43
CA ASN A 113 -1.18 12.49 9.83
C ASN A 113 -0.99 13.97 9.53
N LEU A 114 -0.11 14.63 10.29
CA LEU A 114 0.24 16.04 10.10
C LEU A 114 0.80 16.33 8.69
N SER A 115 1.49 15.35 8.09
CA SER A 115 1.99 15.45 6.71
C SER A 115 0.87 15.68 5.71
N VAL A 116 -0.29 15.04 5.89
CA VAL A 116 -1.44 15.18 4.98
C VAL A 116 -1.96 16.62 4.98
N LEU A 117 -2.11 17.24 6.16
CA LEU A 117 -2.50 18.65 6.25
C LEU A 117 -1.46 19.59 5.63
N ARG A 118 -0.16 19.26 5.76
CA ARG A 118 0.92 20.04 5.15
C ARG A 118 0.89 19.98 3.63
N ASP A 119 0.72 18.78 3.08
CA ASP A 119 0.66 18.56 1.64
C ASP A 119 -0.60 19.23 1.05
N LEU A 120 -1.73 19.16 1.75
CA LEU A 120 -2.94 19.90 1.39
C LEU A 120 -2.76 21.41 1.50
N GLY A 121 -2.12 21.89 2.56
CA GLY A 121 -1.86 23.32 2.76
C GLY A 121 -1.09 23.92 1.60
N ARG A 122 -0.07 23.21 1.10
CA ARG A 122 0.70 23.60 -0.09
C ARG A 122 -0.15 23.71 -1.34
N CYS A 123 -1.28 23.03 -1.46
CA CYS A 123 -2.18 23.14 -2.61
C CYS A 123 -3.27 24.20 -2.43
N LEU A 124 -3.62 24.54 -1.18
CA LEU A 124 -4.79 25.37 -0.85
C LEU A 124 -4.46 26.84 -0.57
N VAL A 125 -3.29 27.12 0.00
CA VAL A 125 -2.89 28.44 0.47
C VAL A 125 -1.41 28.67 0.16
N ASP A 126 -1.10 29.83 -0.44
CA ASP A 126 0.27 30.33 -0.60
C ASP A 126 0.46 31.55 0.31
N PHE A 127 1.50 31.54 1.14
CA PHE A 127 1.79 32.60 2.10
C PHE A 127 2.93 33.48 1.59
N HIS A 128 2.71 34.81 1.57
CA HIS A 128 3.73 35.77 1.16
C HIS A 128 4.15 36.66 2.34
N GLY A 129 5.24 36.27 3.01
CA GLY A 129 5.82 36.97 4.16
C GLY A 129 7.32 36.71 4.36
N GLN A 130 7.92 37.27 5.43
CA GLN A 130 9.38 37.24 5.67
C GLN A 130 9.96 35.85 6.02
N HIS A 131 9.12 34.83 6.29
CA HIS A 131 9.54 33.50 6.74
C HIS A 131 8.81 32.32 6.08
N ASP A 132 8.06 32.55 4.99
CA ASP A 132 7.15 31.55 4.43
C ASP A 132 7.79 30.71 3.29
N GLU A 133 7.47 29.41 3.25
CA GLU A 133 7.75 28.53 2.10
C GLU A 133 6.86 28.92 0.92
N GLN A 134 7.26 29.93 0.15
CA GLN A 134 6.51 30.37 -1.03
C GLN A 134 6.58 29.30 -2.12
N GLN A 135 5.45 29.02 -2.78
CA GLN A 135 5.42 28.08 -3.92
C GLN A 135 6.39 28.49 -5.04
N ILE A 136 6.60 29.80 -5.23
CA ILE A 136 7.52 30.33 -6.25
C ILE A 136 8.99 29.93 -6.02
N PHE A 137 9.35 29.33 -4.88
CA PHE A 137 10.69 28.80 -4.65
C PHE A 137 10.85 27.32 -5.06
N GLN A 138 9.77 26.69 -5.53
CA GLN A 138 9.75 25.31 -6.02
C GLN A 138 9.84 25.29 -7.54
N THR A 139 10.76 24.48 -8.07
CA THR A 139 10.96 24.30 -9.52
C THR A 139 9.73 23.69 -10.20
N GLU A 140 8.99 22.86 -9.46
CA GLU A 140 7.74 22.25 -9.89
C GLU A 140 6.70 23.32 -10.24
N THR A 141 6.60 24.37 -9.41
CA THR A 141 5.71 25.51 -9.64
C THR A 141 6.14 26.30 -10.88
N HIS A 142 7.45 26.51 -11.10
CA HIS A 142 7.96 27.18 -12.31
C HIS A 142 7.53 26.45 -13.58
N ARG A 143 7.68 25.12 -13.57
CA ARG A 143 7.25 24.26 -14.67
C ARG A 143 5.74 24.33 -14.87
N GLU A 144 4.94 24.16 -13.83
CA GLU A 144 3.47 24.15 -13.93
C GLU A 144 2.91 25.48 -14.46
N LEU A 145 3.44 26.62 -13.99
CA LEU A 145 3.07 27.94 -14.51
C LEU A 145 3.43 28.10 -15.99
N THR A 146 4.63 27.65 -16.38
CA THR A 146 5.10 27.71 -17.76
C THR A 146 4.28 26.80 -18.67
N ASP A 147 4.00 25.57 -18.24
CA ASP A 147 3.20 24.58 -18.96
C ASP A 147 1.77 25.08 -19.18
N ARG A 148 1.15 25.69 -18.16
CA ARG A 148 -0.19 26.28 -18.28
C ARG A 148 -0.24 27.41 -19.29
N LEU A 149 0.75 28.31 -19.28
CA LEU A 149 0.84 29.37 -20.29
C LEU A 149 1.12 28.83 -21.69
N ALA A 150 1.85 27.71 -21.78
CA ALA A 150 2.16 27.00 -23.01
C ALA A 150 0.99 26.16 -23.56
N GLY A 151 -0.13 26.04 -22.83
CA GLY A 151 -1.23 25.15 -23.19
C GLY A 151 -0.82 23.67 -23.16
N ILE A 152 0.02 23.32 -22.19
CA ILE A 152 0.50 21.96 -21.93
C ILE A 152 -0.18 21.47 -20.66
N SER A 153 -0.93 20.38 -20.75
CA SER A 153 -1.56 19.73 -19.61
C SER A 153 -1.12 18.27 -19.54
N PHE A 154 -0.77 17.83 -18.34
CA PHE A 154 -0.51 16.43 -18.04
C PHE A 154 -1.64 15.94 -17.12
N GLY A 155 -2.66 15.25 -17.65
CA GLY A 155 -3.85 14.83 -16.88
C GLY A 155 -4.99 14.27 -17.75
N VAL A 156 -6.10 13.87 -17.10
CA VAL A 156 -7.21 13.07 -17.69
C VAL A 156 -8.05 13.83 -18.73
N SER A 157 -7.87 15.14 -18.88
CA SER A 157 -8.61 15.91 -19.87
C SER A 157 -7.78 17.10 -20.35
N LEU A 158 -7.31 17.02 -21.60
CA LEU A 158 -7.27 18.06 -22.64
C LEU A 158 -6.17 17.77 -23.69
N GLU A 159 -6.47 18.13 -24.93
CA GLU A 159 -5.65 17.99 -26.12
C GLU A 159 -4.26 18.63 -25.97
N GLY A 160 -3.21 17.92 -26.40
CA GLY A 160 -1.94 18.56 -26.69
C GLY A 160 -0.66 17.75 -26.47
N GLY A 161 -0.55 16.50 -26.94
CA GLY A 161 0.71 15.75 -27.11
C GLY A 161 1.55 15.43 -25.86
N ALA A 162 1.31 16.09 -24.74
CA ALA A 162 2.01 15.88 -23.47
C ALA A 162 1.51 14.64 -22.72
N GLN A 163 0.25 14.26 -22.94
CA GLN A 163 -0.29 12.99 -22.48
C GLN A 163 0.34 11.82 -23.23
N ASP A 164 0.48 11.93 -24.55
CA ASP A 164 1.16 10.92 -25.38
C ASP A 164 2.64 10.78 -24.97
N TYR A 165 3.31 11.90 -24.70
CA TYR A 165 4.66 11.91 -24.13
C TYR A 165 4.72 11.13 -22.80
N LEU A 166 3.80 11.41 -21.87
CA LEU A 166 3.82 10.76 -20.56
C LEU A 166 3.56 9.25 -20.65
N ILE A 167 2.68 8.81 -21.55
CA ILE A 167 2.42 7.38 -21.81
C ILE A 167 3.69 6.71 -22.35
N MET A 168 4.29 7.29 -23.39
CA MET A 168 5.54 6.78 -23.98
C MET A 168 6.70 6.78 -22.98
N TYR A 169 6.79 7.81 -22.13
CA TYR A 169 7.82 7.89 -21.10
C TYR A 169 7.65 6.81 -20.03
N ARG A 170 6.40 6.55 -19.60
CA ARG A 170 6.11 5.47 -18.64
C ARG A 170 6.51 4.11 -19.20
N GLU A 171 6.15 3.82 -20.44
CA GLU A 171 6.55 2.59 -21.12
C GLU A 171 8.08 2.48 -21.22
N TYR A 172 8.76 3.55 -21.65
CA TYR A 172 10.21 3.61 -21.72
C TYR A 172 10.88 3.39 -20.35
N ALA A 173 10.38 4.04 -19.30
CA ALA A 173 10.92 3.94 -17.94
C ALA A 173 10.72 2.54 -17.33
N GLU A 174 9.60 1.87 -17.62
CA GLU A 174 9.37 0.48 -17.21
C GLU A 174 10.35 -0.48 -17.89
N LEU A 175 10.58 -0.30 -19.20
CA LEU A 175 11.57 -1.09 -19.94
C LEU A 175 12.99 -0.85 -19.44
N GLU A 176 13.35 0.40 -19.14
CA GLU A 176 14.64 0.77 -18.58
C GLU A 176 14.86 0.14 -17.20
N ARG A 177 13.85 0.17 -16.32
CA ARG A 177 13.87 -0.50 -15.01
C ARG A 177 14.02 -2.01 -15.15
N ALA A 178 13.29 -2.65 -16.06
CA ALA A 178 13.40 -4.08 -16.32
C ALA A 178 14.81 -4.45 -16.79
N ARG A 179 15.38 -3.65 -17.71
CA ARG A 179 16.76 -3.84 -18.20
C ARG A 179 17.80 -3.67 -17.08
N GLU A 180 17.67 -2.63 -16.26
CA GLU A 180 18.57 -2.40 -15.12
C GLU A 180 18.46 -3.50 -14.06
N LYS A 181 17.28 -4.08 -13.84
CA LYS A 181 17.11 -5.23 -12.97
C LYS A 181 17.90 -6.43 -13.51
N ILE A 182 17.72 -6.76 -14.78
CA ILE A 182 18.43 -7.87 -15.45
C ILE A 182 19.96 -7.69 -15.40
N LEU A 183 20.44 -6.46 -15.61
CA LEU A 183 21.87 -6.11 -15.53
C LEU A 183 22.42 -6.23 -14.12
N ARG A 184 21.68 -5.79 -13.10
CA ARG A 184 22.08 -5.95 -11.68
C ARG A 184 22.13 -7.42 -11.26
N GLU A 185 21.23 -8.24 -11.80
CA GLU A 185 21.16 -9.68 -11.54
C GLU A 185 22.08 -10.51 -12.45
N ALA A 186 22.88 -9.87 -13.31
CA ALA A 186 23.80 -10.57 -14.19
C ALA A 186 24.97 -11.21 -13.41
N ASP A 187 25.50 -10.50 -12.40
CA ASP A 187 26.56 -11.04 -11.56
C ASP A 187 26.01 -12.14 -10.64
N GLY A 188 26.63 -13.32 -10.70
CA GLY A 188 26.15 -14.51 -9.98
C GLY A 188 24.91 -15.19 -10.57
N ARG A 189 24.39 -14.75 -11.73
CA ARG A 189 23.23 -15.38 -12.40
C ARG A 189 23.41 -16.88 -12.57
N GLN A 190 24.56 -17.31 -13.10
CA GLN A 190 24.85 -18.72 -13.33
C GLN A 190 24.84 -19.52 -12.01
N ARG A 191 25.45 -18.97 -10.95
CA ARG A 191 25.46 -19.62 -9.62
C ARG A 191 24.05 -19.78 -9.07
N LYS A 192 23.19 -18.78 -9.28
CA LYS A 192 21.80 -18.79 -8.84
C LYS A 192 20.98 -19.79 -9.65
N LEU A 193 21.17 -19.86 -10.97
CA LEU A 193 20.55 -20.88 -11.82
C LEU A 193 20.93 -22.29 -11.37
N ASP A 194 22.23 -22.55 -11.14
CA ASP A 194 22.71 -23.86 -10.70
C ASP A 194 22.10 -24.25 -9.34
N LEU A 195 22.01 -23.29 -8.41
CA LEU A 195 21.39 -23.50 -7.09
C LEU A 195 19.89 -23.79 -7.20
N LEU A 196 19.15 -22.95 -7.93
CA LEU A 196 17.71 -23.11 -8.13
C LEU A 196 17.41 -24.44 -8.80
N LYS A 197 18.16 -24.80 -9.84
CA LYS A 197 18.03 -26.08 -10.54
C LYS A 197 18.25 -27.25 -9.58
N TYR A 198 19.31 -27.20 -8.77
CA TYR A 198 19.57 -28.23 -7.76
C TYR A 198 18.41 -28.35 -6.76
N GLN A 199 17.87 -27.23 -6.27
CA GLN A 199 16.76 -27.23 -5.30
C GLN A 199 15.45 -27.73 -5.92
N ILE A 200 15.16 -27.34 -7.16
CA ILE A 200 14.00 -27.81 -7.93
C ILE A 200 14.11 -29.32 -8.14
N ASP A 201 15.25 -29.80 -8.66
CA ASP A 201 15.51 -31.23 -8.89
C ASP A 201 15.41 -32.04 -7.59
N GLU A 202 15.88 -31.50 -6.46
CA GLU A 202 15.79 -32.16 -5.15
C GLU A 202 14.33 -32.39 -4.72
N ILE A 203 13.48 -31.36 -4.84
CA ILE A 203 12.07 -31.46 -4.45
C ILE A 203 11.29 -32.32 -5.46
N GLU A 204 11.55 -32.16 -6.76
CA GLU A 204 10.87 -32.91 -7.82
C GLU A 204 11.19 -34.40 -7.84
N ARG A 205 12.37 -34.81 -7.34
CA ARG A 205 12.69 -36.24 -7.16
C ARG A 205 11.82 -36.91 -6.11
N VAL A 206 11.52 -36.18 -5.03
CA VAL A 206 10.68 -36.71 -3.94
C VAL A 206 9.21 -36.67 -4.31
N LYS A 207 8.77 -35.72 -5.15
CA LYS A 207 7.35 -35.54 -5.54
C LYS A 207 6.43 -35.50 -4.31
N PRO A 208 6.60 -34.53 -3.41
CA PRO A 208 5.71 -34.37 -2.27
C PRO A 208 4.28 -34.06 -2.74
N GLU A 209 3.29 -34.70 -2.14
CA GLU A 209 1.87 -34.39 -2.36
C GLU A 209 1.26 -33.68 -1.15
N GLU A 210 0.24 -32.86 -1.42
CA GLU A 210 -0.51 -32.19 -0.38
C GLU A 210 -1.34 -33.21 0.42
N ASN A 211 -1.29 -33.13 1.75
CA ASN A 211 -1.96 -34.05 2.68
C ASN A 211 -1.43 -35.50 2.71
N GLU A 212 -0.31 -35.79 2.05
CA GLU A 212 0.32 -37.13 2.08
C GLU A 212 0.75 -37.54 3.50
N GLU A 213 1.24 -36.57 4.29
CA GLU A 213 1.77 -36.79 5.65
C GLU A 213 0.70 -37.32 6.62
N GLU A 214 -0.53 -36.83 6.53
CA GLU A 214 -1.64 -37.29 7.38
C GLU A 214 -2.01 -38.75 7.11
N GLN A 215 -1.98 -39.13 5.83
CA GLN A 215 -2.27 -40.50 5.39
C GLN A 215 -1.17 -41.46 5.86
N LEU A 216 0.10 -41.09 5.65
CA LEU A 216 1.25 -41.88 6.09
C LEU A 216 1.32 -42.02 7.62
N GLN A 217 0.99 -40.96 8.36
CA GLN A 217 0.97 -41.01 9.82
C GLN A 217 -0.12 -41.96 10.34
N SER A 218 -1.32 -41.91 9.75
CA SER A 218 -2.42 -42.84 10.07
C SER A 218 -2.03 -44.29 9.76
N GLU A 219 -1.41 -44.52 8.60
CA GLU A 219 -0.92 -45.83 8.18
C GLU A 219 0.18 -46.36 9.12
N LYS A 220 1.15 -45.51 9.50
CA LYS A 220 2.23 -45.86 10.44
C LYS A 220 1.69 -46.30 11.79
N ILE A 221 0.75 -45.55 12.38
CA ILE A 221 0.16 -45.88 13.67
C ILE A 221 -0.52 -47.26 13.60
N ARG A 222 -1.26 -47.51 12.51
CA ARG A 222 -1.94 -48.81 12.31
C ARG A 222 -0.95 -49.96 12.17
N LEU A 223 0.10 -49.82 11.36
CA LEU A 223 1.12 -50.85 11.15
C LEU A 223 1.94 -51.12 12.43
N ALA A 224 2.37 -50.07 13.13
CA ALA A 224 3.14 -50.19 14.36
C ALA A 224 2.35 -50.83 15.53
N HIS A 225 1.03 -50.70 15.51
CA HIS A 225 0.14 -51.28 16.52
C HIS A 225 -0.68 -52.47 16.02
N ALA A 226 -0.36 -53.04 14.85
CA ALA A 226 -1.14 -54.12 14.24
C ALA A 226 -1.31 -55.33 15.18
N GLN A 227 -0.24 -55.73 15.88
CA GLN A 227 -0.31 -56.80 16.87
C GLN A 227 -1.25 -56.47 18.03
N LYS A 228 -1.09 -55.30 18.64
CA LYS A 228 -1.94 -54.86 19.75
C LYS A 228 -3.40 -54.70 19.35
N LEU A 229 -3.67 -54.22 18.13
CA LEU A 229 -5.02 -54.12 17.57
C LEU A 229 -5.61 -55.51 17.29
N SER A 230 -4.82 -56.47 16.84
CA SER A 230 -5.25 -57.87 16.66
C SER A 230 -5.62 -58.51 18.00
N ASP A 231 -4.85 -58.24 19.06
CA ASP A 231 -5.14 -58.75 20.40
C ASP A 231 -6.43 -58.13 20.96
N ILE A 232 -6.57 -56.80 20.91
CA ILE A 232 -7.78 -56.08 21.36
C ILE A 232 -9.03 -56.54 20.60
N THR A 233 -8.93 -56.67 19.28
CA THR A 233 -10.07 -57.13 18.46
C THR A 233 -10.38 -58.61 18.70
N GLY A 234 -9.38 -59.42 19.05
CA GLY A 234 -9.57 -60.78 19.53
C GLY A 234 -10.37 -60.85 20.83
N GLU A 235 -10.00 -60.06 21.84
CA GLU A 235 -10.72 -59.96 23.12
C GLU A 235 -12.17 -59.49 22.91
N ILE A 236 -12.40 -58.51 22.03
CA ILE A 236 -13.74 -58.06 21.67
C ILE A 236 -14.56 -59.20 21.07
N LEU A 237 -14.02 -59.93 20.08
CA LEU A 237 -14.73 -61.05 19.45
C LEU A 237 -14.97 -62.22 20.42
N GLU A 238 -14.06 -62.44 21.36
CA GLU A 238 -14.24 -63.44 22.42
C GLU A 238 -15.45 -63.08 23.29
N ALA A 239 -15.51 -61.86 23.79
CA ALA A 239 -16.61 -61.39 24.63
C ALA A 239 -17.98 -61.35 23.91
N LEU A 240 -17.97 -61.01 22.63
CA LEU A 240 -19.21 -60.84 21.87
C LEU A 240 -19.77 -62.16 21.30
N ASP A 241 -18.91 -63.11 20.90
CA ASP A 241 -19.36 -64.27 20.12
C ASP A 241 -18.76 -65.62 20.49
N THR A 242 -17.77 -65.69 21.38
CA THR A 242 -17.07 -66.96 21.64
C THR A 242 -17.45 -67.55 23.00
N GLY A 243 -18.10 -68.72 22.97
CA GLY A 243 -18.43 -69.51 24.15
C GLY A 243 -19.82 -69.26 24.75
N ASP A 244 -20.14 -70.00 25.81
CA ASP A 244 -21.47 -69.97 26.45
C ASP A 244 -21.76 -68.69 27.23
N ASP A 245 -20.71 -67.95 27.61
CA ASP A 245 -20.82 -66.68 28.34
C ASP A 245 -20.86 -65.44 27.42
N ALA A 246 -20.72 -65.64 26.11
CA ALA A 246 -20.74 -64.58 25.11
C ALA A 246 -22.08 -63.81 25.08
N ALA A 247 -22.02 -62.55 24.67
CA ALA A 247 -23.21 -61.71 24.52
C ALA A 247 -24.23 -62.34 23.56
N SER A 248 -23.79 -62.89 22.42
CA SER A 248 -24.65 -63.57 21.46
C SER A 248 -25.37 -64.78 22.07
N SER A 249 -24.64 -65.63 22.80
CA SER A 249 -25.16 -66.80 23.53
C SER A 249 -26.20 -66.41 24.59
N LYS A 250 -25.96 -65.34 25.35
CA LYS A 250 -26.89 -64.81 26.37
C LYS A 250 -28.17 -64.25 25.74
N ILE A 251 -28.05 -63.50 24.64
CA ILE A 251 -29.20 -62.97 23.89
C ILE A 251 -30.03 -64.11 23.30
N ALA A 252 -29.40 -65.10 22.68
CA ALA A 252 -30.07 -66.28 22.13
C ALA A 252 -30.79 -67.10 23.23
N ARG A 253 -30.22 -67.18 24.43
CA ARG A 253 -30.87 -67.80 25.60
C ARG A 253 -32.08 -66.99 26.07
N SER A 254 -31.95 -65.67 26.16
CA SER A 254 -33.06 -64.77 26.51
C SER A 254 -34.23 -64.88 25.53
N PHE A 255 -33.94 -65.07 24.24
CA PHE A 255 -34.97 -65.28 23.21
C PHE A 255 -35.88 -66.48 23.52
N ARG A 256 -35.34 -67.58 24.06
CA ARG A 256 -36.15 -68.74 24.53
C ARG A 256 -37.04 -68.40 25.73
N GLY A 257 -36.57 -67.52 26.60
CA GLY A 257 -37.36 -66.97 27.71
C GLY A 257 -38.55 -66.15 27.21
N PHE A 258 -38.30 -65.22 26.27
CA PHE A 258 -39.35 -64.44 25.63
C PHE A 258 -40.35 -65.30 24.84
N GLN A 259 -39.91 -66.36 24.16
CA GLN A 259 -40.81 -67.33 23.51
C GLN A 259 -41.73 -68.04 24.51
N SER A 260 -41.24 -68.30 25.73
CA SER A 260 -42.03 -68.95 26.77
C SER A 260 -43.01 -67.97 27.42
N TRP A 261 -42.59 -66.71 27.63
CA TRP A 261 -43.44 -65.64 28.12
C TRP A 261 -44.57 -65.28 27.13
N ALA A 262 -44.28 -65.19 25.84
CA ALA A 262 -45.28 -64.89 24.81
C ALA A 262 -46.41 -65.93 24.71
N LYS A 263 -46.21 -67.15 25.23
CA LYS A 263 -47.28 -68.16 25.35
C LYS A 263 -48.27 -67.87 26.49
N ILE A 264 -47.87 -67.02 27.45
CA ILE A 264 -48.65 -66.64 28.63
C ILE A 264 -49.26 -65.25 28.45
N ASP A 265 -48.47 -64.31 27.94
CA ASP A 265 -48.85 -62.91 27.78
C ASP A 265 -48.37 -62.34 26.43
N PRO A 266 -49.30 -61.92 25.54
CA PRO A 266 -48.97 -61.34 24.24
C PRO A 266 -48.13 -60.06 24.29
N GLU A 267 -48.08 -59.33 25.41
CA GLU A 267 -47.26 -58.11 25.55
C GLU A 267 -45.76 -58.40 25.30
N ALA A 268 -45.33 -59.63 25.57
CA ALA A 268 -43.96 -60.12 25.35
C ALA A 268 -43.50 -60.11 23.88
N ASP A 269 -44.41 -60.13 22.90
CA ASP A 269 -44.03 -60.18 21.47
C ASP A 269 -43.36 -58.89 20.98
N THR A 270 -43.76 -57.74 21.53
CA THR A 270 -43.14 -56.44 21.21
C THR A 270 -41.70 -56.36 21.74
N LEU A 271 -41.48 -56.84 22.96
CA LEU A 271 -40.15 -56.94 23.58
C LEU A 271 -39.28 -58.00 22.92
N ARG A 272 -39.87 -59.12 22.48
CA ARG A 272 -39.17 -60.15 21.69
C ARG A 272 -38.66 -59.62 20.36
N THR A 273 -39.47 -58.81 19.68
CA THR A 273 -39.07 -58.14 18.43
C THR A 273 -37.90 -57.18 18.68
N SER A 274 -37.98 -56.40 19.75
CA SER A 274 -36.87 -55.51 20.16
C SER A 274 -35.57 -56.27 20.45
N LEU A 275 -35.64 -57.46 21.06
CA LEU A 275 -34.48 -58.30 21.29
C LEU A 275 -33.88 -58.86 20.00
N GLN A 276 -34.72 -59.12 18.99
CA GLN A 276 -34.28 -59.57 17.66
C GLN A 276 -33.49 -58.48 16.93
N ASP A 277 -33.89 -57.22 17.06
CA ASP A 277 -33.14 -56.08 16.51
C ASP A 277 -31.78 -55.92 17.19
N VAL A 278 -31.71 -56.11 18.51
CA VAL A 278 -30.44 -56.11 19.26
C VAL A 278 -29.52 -57.24 18.79
N GLN A 279 -30.07 -58.43 18.53
CA GLN A 279 -29.30 -59.56 18.01
C GLN A 279 -28.72 -59.24 16.63
N ALA A 280 -29.54 -58.71 15.71
CA ALA A 280 -29.08 -58.34 14.37
C ALA A 280 -27.98 -57.26 14.41
N GLY A 281 -28.13 -56.26 15.30
CA GLY A 281 -27.10 -55.24 15.50
C GLY A 281 -25.79 -55.80 16.05
N LEU A 282 -25.85 -56.78 16.95
CA LEU A 282 -24.67 -57.47 17.47
C LEU A 282 -23.97 -58.31 16.39
N GLU A 283 -24.72 -59.04 15.58
CA GLU A 283 -24.18 -59.83 14.45
C GLU A 283 -23.46 -58.94 13.43
N GLU A 284 -24.04 -57.77 13.12
CA GLU A 284 -23.42 -56.76 12.26
C GLU A 284 -22.11 -56.22 12.85
N LEU A 285 -22.10 -55.89 14.15
CA LEU A 285 -20.90 -55.41 14.83
C LEU A 285 -19.79 -56.47 14.83
N ASN A 286 -20.12 -57.73 15.12
CA ASN A 286 -19.18 -58.85 15.08
C ASN A 286 -18.57 -59.03 13.69
N ARG A 287 -19.38 -58.93 12.63
CA ARG A 287 -18.88 -59.00 11.26
C ARG A 287 -17.88 -57.88 10.99
N ARG A 288 -18.21 -56.64 11.33
CA ARG A 288 -17.32 -55.48 11.12
C ARG A 288 -16.01 -55.59 11.91
N VAL A 289 -16.04 -56.11 13.13
CA VAL A 289 -14.82 -56.32 13.94
C VAL A 289 -13.96 -57.43 13.36
N ARG A 290 -14.56 -58.51 12.84
CA ARG A 290 -13.83 -59.56 12.11
C ARG A 290 -13.19 -59.03 10.84
N ASP A 291 -13.95 -58.35 9.99
CA ASP A 291 -13.45 -57.77 8.74
C ASP A 291 -12.28 -56.82 9.01
N TYR A 292 -12.40 -55.99 10.07
CA TYR A 292 -11.32 -55.11 10.51
C TYR A 292 -10.10 -55.89 11.00
N ARG A 293 -10.27 -56.92 11.83
CA ARG A 293 -9.16 -57.75 12.33
C ARG A 293 -8.44 -58.49 11.21
N GLU A 294 -9.18 -59.04 10.24
CA GLU A 294 -8.60 -59.68 9.05
C GLU A 294 -7.84 -58.70 8.16
N SER A 295 -8.22 -57.41 8.17
CA SER A 295 -7.49 -56.35 7.48
C SER A 295 -6.17 -55.94 8.15
N LEU A 296 -5.93 -56.34 9.41
CA LEU A 296 -4.67 -56.08 10.12
C LEU A 296 -3.58 -57.02 9.57
N SER A 297 -2.82 -56.52 8.59
CA SER A 297 -1.58 -57.16 8.16
C SER A 297 -0.40 -56.66 8.99
N PHE A 298 0.36 -57.59 9.56
CA PHE A 298 1.68 -57.27 10.11
C PHE A 298 2.68 -57.32 8.96
N ASP A 299 2.99 -56.14 8.41
CA ASP A 299 3.87 -55.98 7.27
C ASP A 299 5.03 -55.05 7.67
N GLU A 300 6.14 -55.65 8.12
CA GLU A 300 7.35 -54.93 8.53
C GLU A 300 7.99 -54.19 7.35
N ASP A 301 7.92 -54.77 6.15
CA ASP A 301 8.46 -54.16 4.94
C ASP A 301 7.67 -52.89 4.60
N ARG A 302 6.33 -52.96 4.64
CA ARG A 302 5.47 -51.79 4.43
C ARG A 302 5.66 -50.72 5.50
N LEU A 303 5.83 -51.10 6.76
CA LEU A 303 6.15 -50.14 7.83
C LEU A 303 7.47 -49.41 7.53
N SER A 304 8.50 -50.15 7.09
CA SER A 304 9.78 -49.55 6.69
C SER A 304 9.64 -48.59 5.50
N GLU A 305 8.86 -48.96 4.48
CA GLU A 305 8.55 -48.07 3.35
C GLU A 305 7.90 -46.75 3.79
N VAL A 306 6.88 -46.84 4.65
CA VAL A 306 6.17 -45.67 5.19
C VAL A 306 7.12 -44.80 5.99
N GLU A 307 7.96 -45.38 6.86
CA GLU A 307 8.94 -44.62 7.64
C GLU A 307 9.99 -43.94 6.76
N ASN A 308 10.50 -44.62 5.74
CA ASN A 308 11.46 -44.06 4.78
C ASN A 308 10.84 -42.92 3.96
N ARG A 309 9.57 -43.06 3.54
CA ARG A 309 8.83 -42.01 2.85
C ARG A 309 8.63 -40.79 3.74
N MET A 310 8.18 -40.98 4.97
CA MET A 310 8.02 -39.91 5.96
C MET A 310 9.35 -39.19 6.26
N ALA A 311 10.45 -39.93 6.40
CA ALA A 311 11.78 -39.35 6.60
C ALA A 311 12.22 -38.47 5.40
N SER A 312 11.88 -38.89 4.18
CA SER A 312 12.17 -38.12 2.97
C SER A 312 11.41 -36.78 2.94
N LEU A 313 10.12 -36.80 3.32
CA LEU A 313 9.30 -35.59 3.45
C LEU A 313 9.83 -34.66 4.55
N GLU A 314 10.27 -35.23 5.68
CA GLU A 314 10.83 -34.46 6.80
C GLU A 314 12.13 -33.74 6.43
N MET A 315 12.99 -34.38 5.64
CA MET A 315 14.21 -33.76 5.11
C MET A 315 13.90 -32.55 4.24
N LEU A 316 12.88 -32.62 3.38
CA LEU A 316 12.44 -31.48 2.57
C LEU A 316 11.87 -30.36 3.45
N LYS A 317 11.00 -30.68 4.40
CA LYS A 317 10.44 -29.71 5.35
C LYS A 317 11.56 -28.95 6.07
N LYS A 318 12.58 -29.66 6.56
CA LYS A 318 13.72 -29.05 7.26
C LYS A 318 14.50 -28.06 6.39
N LYS A 319 14.60 -28.31 5.08
CA LYS A 319 15.33 -27.46 4.14
C LYS A 319 14.51 -26.28 3.59
N TYR A 320 13.21 -26.45 3.38
CA TYR A 320 12.40 -25.54 2.54
C TYR A 320 11.16 -24.93 3.23
N GLY A 321 11.05 -24.98 4.55
CA GLY A 321 10.10 -24.10 5.26
C GLY A 321 9.28 -24.71 6.41
N GLY A 322 9.54 -25.95 6.79
CA GLY A 322 8.96 -26.61 7.97
C GLY A 322 7.60 -27.25 7.75
N SER A 323 6.94 -27.01 6.61
CA SER A 323 5.69 -27.67 6.22
C SER A 323 5.69 -28.02 4.73
N LEU A 324 4.96 -29.06 4.36
CA LEU A 324 4.78 -29.50 2.97
C LEU A 324 4.25 -28.39 2.06
N SER A 325 3.26 -27.63 2.54
CA SER A 325 2.71 -26.47 1.84
C SER A 325 3.77 -25.41 1.50
N ARG A 326 4.70 -25.13 2.42
CA ARG A 326 5.80 -24.20 2.18
C ARG A 326 6.84 -24.76 1.21
N VAL A 327 7.10 -26.08 1.23
CA VAL A 327 7.98 -26.73 0.25
C VAL A 327 7.41 -26.58 -1.17
N LEU A 328 6.11 -26.82 -1.34
CA LEU A 328 5.44 -26.69 -2.64
C LEU A 328 5.40 -25.23 -3.12
N GLU A 329 5.16 -24.29 -2.21
CA GLU A 329 5.21 -22.86 -2.55
C GLU A 329 6.64 -22.42 -2.91
N PHE A 330 7.65 -22.89 -2.18
CA PHE A 330 9.04 -22.67 -2.49
C PHE A 330 9.41 -23.22 -3.88
N LEU A 331 8.93 -24.42 -4.23
CA LEU A 331 9.12 -25.01 -5.56
C LEU A 331 8.51 -24.12 -6.65
N ARG A 332 7.28 -23.64 -6.44
CA ARG A 332 6.58 -22.76 -7.39
C ARG A 332 7.35 -21.46 -7.63
N ILE A 333 7.77 -20.79 -6.56
CA ILE A 333 8.57 -19.56 -6.62
C ILE A 333 9.91 -19.82 -7.32
N SER A 334 10.61 -20.89 -6.94
CA SER A 334 11.91 -21.25 -7.50
C SER A 334 11.84 -21.55 -9.00
N ARG A 335 10.79 -22.24 -9.46
CA ARG A 335 10.56 -22.49 -10.90
C ARG A 335 10.34 -21.20 -11.67
N SER A 336 9.48 -20.33 -11.15
CA SER A 336 9.23 -19.01 -11.76
C SER A 336 10.53 -18.21 -11.88
N GLU A 337 11.30 -18.15 -10.80
CA GLU A 337 12.55 -17.40 -10.76
C GLU A 337 13.62 -18.02 -11.68
N HIS A 338 13.70 -19.34 -11.74
CA HIS A 338 14.61 -20.04 -12.64
C HIS A 338 14.28 -19.77 -14.11
N GLU A 339 12.99 -19.77 -14.48
CA GLU A 339 12.54 -19.45 -15.83
C GLU A 339 12.84 -17.99 -16.21
N ASP A 340 12.60 -17.05 -15.30
CA ASP A 340 12.93 -15.63 -15.49
C ASP A 340 14.44 -15.44 -15.74
N LEU A 341 15.29 -16.15 -15.00
CA LEU A 341 16.74 -16.05 -15.12
C LEU A 341 17.28 -16.72 -16.39
N ILE A 342 16.68 -17.83 -16.85
CA ILE A 342 17.04 -18.46 -18.13
C ILE A 342 16.71 -17.53 -19.30
N ASN A 343 15.54 -16.91 -19.26
CA ASN A 343 15.06 -16.04 -20.32
C ASN A 343 15.61 -14.61 -20.21
N ALA A 344 16.47 -14.32 -19.24
CA ALA A 344 16.98 -12.98 -18.96
C ALA A 344 17.66 -12.31 -20.16
N ASP A 345 18.45 -13.05 -20.95
CA ASP A 345 19.13 -12.49 -22.12
C ASP A 345 18.16 -12.16 -23.27
N VAL A 346 17.15 -13.01 -23.48
CA VAL A 346 16.08 -12.77 -24.46
C VAL A 346 15.24 -11.56 -24.02
N ASN A 347 14.83 -11.54 -22.75
CA ASN A 347 14.08 -10.45 -22.14
C ASN A 347 14.85 -9.11 -22.22
N GLN A 348 16.17 -9.15 -22.00
CA GLN A 348 17.02 -7.97 -22.14
C GLN A 348 17.04 -7.46 -23.59
N GLN A 349 17.24 -8.35 -24.57
CA GLN A 349 17.26 -7.97 -25.97
C GLN A 349 15.92 -7.41 -26.44
N ASP A 350 14.82 -8.01 -26.00
CA ASP A 350 13.47 -7.55 -26.34
C ASP A 350 13.16 -6.20 -25.70
N ALA A 351 13.56 -5.99 -24.45
CA ALA A 351 13.47 -4.68 -23.79
C ALA A 351 14.30 -3.62 -24.53
N GLU A 352 15.53 -3.93 -24.93
CA GLU A 352 16.39 -3.00 -25.68
C GLU A 352 15.81 -2.66 -27.05
N LYS A 353 15.27 -3.63 -27.79
CA LYS A 353 14.58 -3.39 -29.07
C LYS A 353 13.32 -2.51 -28.89
N ALA A 354 12.53 -2.79 -27.85
CA ALA A 354 11.34 -1.99 -27.54
C ALA A 354 11.71 -0.54 -27.19
N MET A 355 12.75 -0.35 -26.36
CA MET A 355 13.29 0.98 -26.04
C MET A 355 13.77 1.71 -27.30
N GLN A 356 14.52 1.04 -28.18
CA GLN A 356 14.98 1.63 -29.45
C GLN A 356 13.83 2.03 -30.38
N ARG A 357 12.71 1.31 -30.35
CA ARG A 357 11.51 1.63 -31.14
C ARG A 357 10.77 2.87 -30.61
N ILE A 358 10.66 3.02 -29.29
CA ILE A 358 9.87 4.09 -28.66
C ILE A 358 10.67 5.40 -28.58
N LYS A 359 11.99 5.31 -28.37
CA LYS A 359 12.86 6.46 -28.09
C LYS A 359 12.75 7.60 -29.12
N PRO A 360 12.72 7.37 -30.46
CA PRO A 360 12.59 8.47 -31.42
C PRO A 360 11.26 9.23 -31.31
N GLY A 361 10.16 8.51 -31.04
CA GLY A 361 8.85 9.12 -30.82
C GLY A 361 8.81 9.94 -29.53
N LEU A 362 9.42 9.40 -28.47
CA LEU A 362 9.56 10.06 -27.18
C LEU A 362 10.40 11.34 -27.27
N GLU A 363 11.54 11.32 -27.96
CA GLU A 363 12.39 12.49 -28.20
C GLU A 363 11.66 13.57 -28.99
N LYS A 364 10.96 13.19 -30.08
CA LYS A 364 10.16 14.13 -30.87
C LYS A 364 9.05 14.78 -30.05
N ALA A 365 8.39 14.02 -29.18
CA ALA A 365 7.36 14.55 -28.29
C ALA A 365 7.96 15.48 -27.22
N ALA A 366 9.14 15.15 -26.68
CA ALA A 366 9.88 16.03 -25.78
C ALA A 366 10.20 17.38 -26.44
N ASP A 367 10.74 17.35 -27.66
CA ASP A 367 11.12 18.56 -28.40
C ASP A 367 9.90 19.45 -28.72
N ALA A 368 8.73 18.85 -28.96
CA ALA A 368 7.48 19.59 -29.13
C ALA A 368 7.04 20.31 -27.83
N ILE A 369 7.18 19.66 -26.67
CA ILE A 369 6.95 20.27 -25.35
C ILE A 369 7.92 21.44 -25.14
N THR A 370 9.19 21.24 -25.46
CA THR A 370 10.25 22.27 -25.35
C THR A 370 9.96 23.48 -26.20
N ALA A 371 9.55 23.29 -27.47
CA ALA A 371 9.20 24.39 -28.35
C ALA A 371 8.01 25.22 -27.83
N LYS A 372 7.01 24.56 -27.24
CA LYS A 372 5.87 25.23 -26.59
C LYS A 372 6.33 25.99 -25.33
N ARG A 373 7.16 25.37 -24.48
CA ARG A 373 7.73 26.02 -23.29
C ARG A 373 8.56 27.24 -23.66
N ALA A 374 9.43 27.16 -24.66
CA ALA A 374 10.26 28.29 -25.08
C ALA A 374 9.43 29.53 -25.49
N LYS A 375 8.32 29.31 -26.22
CA LYS A 375 7.37 30.37 -26.57
C LYS A 375 6.69 30.96 -25.32
N ALA A 376 6.28 30.10 -24.39
CA ALA A 376 5.66 30.53 -23.14
C ALA A 376 6.65 31.28 -22.23
N SER A 377 7.90 30.82 -22.12
CA SER A 377 8.97 31.47 -21.36
C SER A 377 9.23 32.89 -21.86
N ALA A 378 9.28 33.10 -23.18
CA ALA A 378 9.44 34.43 -23.77
C ALA A 378 8.25 35.35 -23.47
N LYS A 379 7.01 34.82 -23.58
CA LYS A 379 5.80 35.56 -23.24
C LYS A 379 5.75 35.92 -21.75
N LEU A 380 6.05 34.96 -20.88
CA LEU A 380 6.08 35.14 -19.43
C LEU A 380 7.08 36.24 -19.04
N LYS A 381 8.27 36.22 -19.66
CA LYS A 381 9.26 37.27 -19.46
C LYS A 381 8.71 38.66 -19.77
N HIS A 382 8.09 38.83 -20.94
CA HIS A 382 7.56 40.12 -21.35
C HIS A 382 6.46 40.63 -20.41
N GLU A 383 5.49 39.78 -20.07
CA GLU A 383 4.37 40.17 -19.19
C GLU A 383 4.85 40.48 -17.77
N VAL A 384 5.75 39.66 -17.20
CA VAL A 384 6.27 39.88 -15.85
C VAL A 384 7.09 41.17 -15.77
N GLU A 385 8.00 41.42 -16.71
CA GLU A 385 8.79 42.66 -16.72
C GLU A 385 7.92 43.90 -16.91
N LYS A 386 6.83 43.80 -17.66
CA LYS A 386 5.85 44.88 -17.84
C LYS A 386 5.14 45.21 -16.52
N GLU A 387 4.57 44.22 -15.83
CA GLU A 387 3.89 44.42 -14.54
C GLU A 387 4.86 44.93 -13.46
N LEU A 388 6.10 44.43 -13.43
CA LEU A 388 7.14 44.91 -12.51
C LEU A 388 7.49 46.39 -12.74
N LYS A 389 7.50 46.83 -13.99
CA LYS A 389 7.72 48.24 -14.33
C LYS A 389 6.59 49.13 -13.79
N ASP A 390 5.35 48.68 -13.92
CA ASP A 390 4.17 49.41 -13.41
C ASP A 390 4.15 49.46 -11.87
N LEU A 391 4.73 48.44 -11.21
CA LEU A 391 4.96 48.39 -9.76
C LEU A 391 6.19 49.18 -9.27
N GLY A 392 6.81 49.98 -10.14
CA GLY A 392 7.94 50.86 -9.77
C GLY A 392 9.31 50.18 -9.77
N MET A 393 9.45 49.02 -10.44
CA MET A 393 10.72 48.31 -10.62
C MET A 393 11.16 48.31 -12.11
N PRO A 394 11.43 49.48 -12.72
CA PRO A 394 11.64 49.62 -14.17
C PRO A 394 12.91 48.94 -14.71
N HIS A 395 13.81 48.52 -13.81
CA HIS A 395 15.08 47.87 -14.15
C HIS A 395 15.14 46.41 -13.70
N ALA A 396 14.02 45.87 -13.20
CA ALA A 396 13.95 44.46 -12.85
C ALA A 396 14.06 43.59 -14.10
N ARG A 397 14.78 42.48 -13.98
CA ARG A 397 14.94 41.50 -15.06
C ARG A 397 14.41 40.15 -14.62
N PHE A 398 13.57 39.57 -15.45
CA PHE A 398 13.05 38.22 -15.27
C PHE A 398 13.49 37.32 -16.42
N GLU A 399 13.80 36.07 -16.12
CA GLU A 399 14.10 35.07 -17.11
C GLU A 399 13.52 33.72 -16.71
N CYS A 400 12.86 33.05 -17.64
CA CYS A 400 12.49 31.65 -17.49
C CYS A 400 13.47 30.82 -18.34
N ARG A 401 14.36 30.10 -17.66
CA ARG A 401 15.40 29.27 -18.29
C ARG A 401 14.91 27.83 -18.42
N LEU A 402 15.18 27.26 -19.60
CA LEU A 402 14.95 25.86 -19.89
C LEU A 402 16.33 25.18 -19.97
N GLN A 403 16.67 24.37 -18.98
CA GLN A 403 17.92 23.64 -18.96
C GLN A 403 17.70 22.21 -19.45
N SER A 404 18.32 21.86 -20.58
CA SER A 404 18.17 20.53 -21.16
C SER A 404 18.93 19.46 -20.38
N GLY A 405 18.32 18.29 -20.28
CA GLY A 405 18.84 17.13 -19.56
C GLY A 405 18.33 15.80 -20.15
N ALA A 406 18.34 14.77 -19.31
CA ALA A 406 17.76 13.47 -19.66
C ALA A 406 16.24 13.56 -19.79
N LEU A 407 15.65 12.64 -20.58
CA LEU A 407 14.20 12.51 -20.65
C LEU A 407 13.67 12.19 -19.25
N GLY A 408 12.72 13.00 -18.78
CA GLY A 408 12.03 12.83 -17.52
C GLY A 408 10.52 12.74 -17.71
N PRO A 409 9.74 12.51 -16.65
CA PRO A 409 8.28 12.38 -16.74
C PRO A 409 7.58 13.62 -17.29
N TRP A 410 8.23 14.79 -17.23
CA TRP A 410 7.65 16.07 -17.64
C TRP A 410 8.34 16.69 -18.87
N GLY A 411 9.08 15.91 -19.64
CA GLY A 411 9.94 16.37 -20.72
C GLY A 411 11.42 16.24 -20.36
N ARG A 412 12.29 16.77 -21.22
CA ARG A 412 13.76 16.70 -21.05
C ARG A 412 14.36 17.94 -20.38
N GLU A 413 13.58 19.00 -20.21
CA GLU A 413 14.05 20.28 -19.67
C GLU A 413 13.65 20.45 -18.21
N THR A 414 14.56 20.96 -17.40
CA THR A 414 14.22 21.59 -16.12
C THR A 414 13.85 23.05 -16.38
N VAL A 415 12.73 23.49 -15.80
CA VAL A 415 12.23 24.88 -15.91
C VAL A 415 12.56 25.63 -14.63
N GLU A 416 13.31 26.72 -14.74
CA GLU A 416 13.66 27.57 -13.60
C GLU A 416 13.46 29.06 -13.89
N PHE A 417 12.91 29.78 -12.93
CA PHE A 417 12.80 31.23 -12.97
C PHE A 417 14.01 31.90 -12.34
N PHE A 418 14.43 33.00 -12.94
CA PHE A 418 15.56 33.81 -12.52
C PHE A 418 15.12 35.27 -12.43
N PHE A 419 15.53 35.95 -11.37
CA PHE A 419 15.12 37.32 -11.08
C PHE A 419 16.29 38.19 -10.63
N SER A 420 16.28 39.45 -11.05
CA SER A 420 17.19 40.50 -10.55
C SER A 420 16.39 41.80 -10.38
N PRO A 421 16.32 42.37 -9.15
CA PRO A 421 15.51 43.56 -8.89
C PRO A 421 16.15 44.86 -9.38
N ASN A 422 17.48 44.91 -9.44
CA ASN A 422 18.26 46.11 -9.74
C ASN A 422 19.30 45.86 -10.84
N PRO A 423 19.62 46.86 -11.67
CA PRO A 423 20.68 46.73 -12.66
C PRO A 423 22.05 46.58 -11.95
N GLY A 424 22.89 45.67 -12.45
CA GLY A 424 24.24 45.42 -11.91
C GLY A 424 24.39 44.16 -11.04
N HIS A 425 23.30 43.48 -10.68
CA HIS A 425 23.33 42.18 -10.02
C HIS A 425 23.00 41.04 -11.00
N ASP A 426 23.77 39.95 -10.92
CA ASP A 426 23.47 38.70 -11.62
C ASP A 426 22.10 38.18 -11.21
N GLN A 427 21.38 37.60 -12.17
CA GLN A 427 20.07 37.02 -11.88
C GLN A 427 20.25 35.79 -10.97
N ALA A 428 19.54 35.78 -9.86
CA ALA A 428 19.50 34.64 -8.95
C ALA A 428 18.35 33.72 -9.35
N SER A 429 18.56 32.41 -9.22
CA SER A 429 17.47 31.44 -9.38
C SER A 429 16.42 31.71 -8.30
N CYS A 430 15.14 31.68 -8.65
CA CYS A 430 14.07 31.69 -7.68
C CYS A 430 13.98 30.33 -6.96
N ALA A 431 14.56 29.25 -7.52
CA ALA A 431 14.50 27.93 -6.92
C ALA A 431 15.34 27.82 -5.64
N GLY A 432 14.85 27.05 -4.66
CA GLY A 432 15.65 26.62 -3.52
C GLY A 432 15.86 27.67 -2.42
N GLY A 433 14.96 28.67 -2.32
CA GLY A 433 14.97 29.67 -1.24
C GLY A 433 16.35 30.30 -1.11
N VAL A 434 16.77 31.06 -2.12
CA VAL A 434 18.12 31.64 -2.20
C VAL A 434 18.59 32.14 -0.84
N ARG A 435 19.72 31.58 -0.41
CA ARG A 435 20.59 32.07 0.65
C ARG A 435 20.44 33.60 0.76
N ARG A 436 19.85 34.03 1.89
CA ARG A 436 19.42 35.40 2.29
C ARG A 436 20.28 36.62 1.91
N ARG A 437 21.39 36.52 1.19
CA ARG A 437 22.30 37.64 0.92
C ARG A 437 22.02 38.46 -0.35
N GLY A 438 21.15 38.01 -1.26
CA GLY A 438 20.91 38.72 -2.54
C GLY A 438 19.69 39.66 -2.56
N LEU A 439 18.69 39.41 -1.72
CA LEU A 439 17.38 40.10 -1.77
C LEU A 439 17.16 41.10 -0.61
N GLU A 440 18.04 41.13 0.40
CA GLU A 440 17.92 42.08 1.54
C GLU A 440 18.20 43.55 1.17
N GLY A 441 18.67 43.83 -0.05
CA GLY A 441 18.90 45.20 -0.55
C GLY A 441 17.63 46.03 -0.77
N ALA A 442 16.43 45.45 -0.67
CA ALA A 442 15.16 46.16 -0.87
C ALA A 442 14.51 46.68 0.45
N SER A 443 15.22 46.63 1.59
CA SER A 443 14.72 47.14 2.88
C SER A 443 15.03 48.62 3.15
N GLY A 444 15.45 49.38 2.13
CA GLY A 444 15.77 50.80 2.20
C GLY A 444 14.60 51.75 1.85
N PHE A 445 13.36 51.43 2.20
CA PHE A 445 12.19 52.32 1.98
C PHE A 445 11.56 52.78 3.31
N LYS A 446 12.38 53.33 4.21
CA LYS A 446 11.93 54.21 5.30
C LYS A 446 13.04 55.21 5.65
N LYS A 447 13.03 56.36 4.98
CA LYS A 447 13.39 57.70 5.51
C LYS A 447 13.57 58.66 4.32
N GLY A 448 12.63 59.60 4.16
CA GLY A 448 12.80 60.68 3.19
C GLY A 448 11.51 61.31 2.67
N VAL A 449 10.57 61.65 3.57
CA VAL A 449 9.64 62.77 3.31
C VAL A 449 9.57 63.55 4.63
N GLY A 450 10.33 64.64 4.66
CA GLY A 450 10.02 65.83 5.44
C GLY A 450 9.47 66.87 4.48
#